data_AF-A0A6J6A1J1-F1
#
_entry.id   AF-A0A6J6A1J1-F1
#
_cell.length_a   1.000
_cell.length_b   1.000
_cell.length_c   1.000
_cell.angle_alpha   90.00
_cell.angle_beta   90.00
_cell.angle_gamma   90.00
#
_symmetry.space_group_name_H-M   'P 1'
#
loop_
_entity.id
_entity.type
_entity.pdbx_description
1 polymer ?
#
loop_
_entity_poly.entity_id
_entity_poly.type
_entity_poly.pdbx_seq_one_letter_code
_entity_poly.pdbx_strand_id
1 'polypeptide(L)'
;MCLIDPVGDVYACPFVLHDNFKAGSIHGEGGFAAVWQSSDLFTELREPTNPGACGSCGSYDACGGGCMATKFFTGLPLDAPDPECVFGHGETALAELEANGGAIRPSVSVDHSKPVGVGKKRIPVSIL
;
A
#
# COMPACT_ATOMS: atom_id res chain seq x y z
N MET A 1 -2.52 -9.43 0.60
CA MET A 1 -1.38 -9.58 -0.32
C MET A 1 -0.41 -8.44 -0.03
N CYS A 2 0.90 -8.65 -0.07
CA CYS A 2 1.93 -7.62 0.17
C CYS A 2 3.04 -7.71 -0.87
N LEU A 3 3.88 -6.68 -0.95
CA LEU A 3 5.09 -6.65 -1.77
C LEU A 3 6.31 -6.51 -0.89
N ILE A 4 7.37 -7.26 -1.19
CA ILE A 4 8.71 -7.05 -0.65
C ILE A 4 9.57 -6.57 -1.81
N ASP A 5 10.17 -5.40 -1.68
CA ASP A 5 10.96 -4.79 -2.75
C ASP A 5 12.42 -5.33 -2.77
N PRO A 6 13.24 -4.95 -3.78
CA PRO A 6 14.60 -5.46 -3.90
C PRO A 6 15.55 -5.11 -2.75
N VAL A 7 15.24 -4.10 -1.93
CA VAL A 7 16.06 -3.73 -0.76
C VAL A 7 15.48 -4.29 0.55
N GLY A 8 14.40 -5.07 0.46
CA GLY A 8 13.81 -5.77 1.58
C GLY A 8 12.73 -4.97 2.32
N ASP A 9 12.28 -3.83 1.79
CA ASP A 9 11.15 -3.10 2.35
C ASP A 9 9.84 -3.81 2.03
N VAL A 10 8.94 -3.86 3.01
CA VAL A 10 7.65 -4.53 2.91
C VAL A 10 6.54 -3.49 2.80
N TYR A 11 5.72 -3.59 1.76
CA TYR A 11 4.59 -2.70 1.50
C TYR A 11 3.26 -3.45 1.50
N ALA A 12 2.20 -2.78 1.95
CA ALA A 12 0.85 -3.36 2.01
C ALA A 12 0.20 -3.53 0.63
N CYS A 13 0.67 -2.82 -0.40
CA CYS A 13 0.14 -2.90 -1.75
C CYS A 13 1.29 -2.90 -2.78
N PRO A 14 1.26 -3.79 -3.80
CA PRO A 14 2.31 -3.83 -4.82
C PRO A 14 2.28 -2.62 -5.76
N PHE A 15 1.17 -1.90 -5.80
CA PHE A 15 0.99 -0.73 -6.66
C PHE A 15 1.29 0.59 -5.94
N VAL A 16 1.46 0.57 -4.63
CA VAL A 16 1.70 1.78 -3.83
C VAL A 16 3.00 1.63 -3.03
N LEU A 17 4.11 1.88 -3.72
CA LEU A 17 5.44 2.01 -3.10
C LEU A 17 5.60 3.41 -2.52
N HIS A 18 4.83 3.68 -1.46
CA HIS A 18 4.83 4.94 -0.72
C HIS A 18 5.00 4.68 0.77
N ASP A 19 5.64 5.59 1.48
CA ASP A 19 6.00 5.44 2.90
C ASP A 19 4.78 5.18 3.79
N ASN A 20 3.64 5.80 3.49
CA ASN A 20 2.34 5.55 4.15
C ASN A 20 1.88 4.07 4.09
N PHE A 21 2.41 3.29 3.15
CA PHE A 21 2.08 1.87 2.99
C PHE A 21 3.27 0.95 3.26
N LYS A 22 4.38 1.48 3.79
CA LYS A 22 5.54 0.69 4.20
C LYS A 22 5.31 0.15 5.61
N ALA A 23 5.25 -1.17 5.72
CA ALA A 23 5.03 -1.89 6.98
C ALA A 23 6.33 -2.16 7.76
N GLY A 24 7.50 -2.10 7.10
CA GLY A 24 8.80 -2.37 7.71
C GLY A 24 9.83 -2.92 6.72
N SER A 25 10.84 -3.62 7.22
CA SER A 25 11.88 -4.27 6.42
C SER A 25 12.15 -5.68 6.92
N ILE A 26 12.42 -6.62 6.00
CA ILE A 26 12.79 -8.00 6.32
C ILE A 26 14.16 -8.13 7.00
N HIS A 27 14.97 -7.07 6.97
CA HIS A 27 16.27 -7.01 7.63
C HIS A 27 16.17 -6.68 9.13
N GLY A 28 14.98 -6.27 9.60
CA GLY A 28 14.71 -6.02 11.01
C GLY A 28 14.63 -7.30 11.85
N GLU A 29 14.55 -7.12 13.16
CA GLU A 29 14.35 -8.21 14.11
C GLU A 29 13.05 -8.98 13.79
N GLY A 30 13.11 -10.31 13.84
CA GLY A 30 11.97 -11.18 13.50
C GLY A 30 11.60 -11.25 12.01
N GLY A 31 12.29 -10.50 11.15
CA GLY A 31 12.18 -10.56 9.69
C GLY A 31 10.76 -10.35 9.16
N PHE A 32 10.45 -10.97 8.02
CA PHE A 32 9.13 -10.85 7.39
C PHE A 32 7.98 -11.29 8.31
N ALA A 33 8.19 -12.31 9.14
CA ALA A 33 7.15 -12.82 10.03
C ALA A 33 6.69 -11.76 11.03
N ALA A 34 7.64 -11.03 11.64
CA ALA A 34 7.31 -9.91 12.53
C ALA A 34 6.57 -8.79 11.78
N VAL A 35 7.08 -8.36 10.63
CA VAL A 35 6.39 -7.32 9.83
C VAL A 35 4.97 -7.74 9.46
N TRP A 36 4.79 -8.97 8.96
CA TRP A 36 3.50 -9.47 8.53
C TRP A 36 2.51 -9.62 9.68
N GLN A 37 2.93 -10.14 10.83
CA GLN A 37 2.02 -10.49 11.93
C GLN A 37 1.76 -9.31 12.87
N SER A 38 2.72 -8.41 13.05
CA SER A 38 2.68 -7.42 14.14
C SER A 38 3.01 -5.98 13.74
N SER A 39 3.18 -5.66 12.45
CA SER A 39 3.27 -4.23 12.08
C SER A 39 1.94 -3.53 12.32
N ASP A 40 1.99 -2.27 12.77
CA ASP A 40 0.81 -1.44 12.99
C ASP A 40 -0.05 -1.37 11.72
N LEU A 41 0.59 -1.15 10.56
CA LEU A 41 -0.09 -1.06 9.27
C LEU A 41 -0.87 -2.33 8.91
N PHE A 42 -0.25 -3.53 9.01
CA PHE A 42 -0.98 -4.76 8.69
C PHE A 42 -1.99 -5.16 9.77
N THR A 43 -1.80 -4.68 11.00
CA THR A 43 -2.80 -4.85 12.07
C THR A 43 -4.03 -4.02 11.73
N GLU A 44 -3.87 -2.72 11.48
CA GLU A 44 -4.95 -1.80 11.11
C GLU A 44 -5.70 -2.26 9.87
N LEU A 45 -4.99 -2.65 8.80
CA LEU A 45 -5.62 -3.11 7.55
C LEU A 45 -6.39 -4.43 7.68
N ARG A 46 -6.16 -5.21 8.73
CA ARG A 46 -6.92 -6.44 9.01
C ARG A 46 -8.06 -6.22 9.99
N GLU A 47 -8.12 -5.08 10.67
CA GLU A 47 -9.19 -4.82 11.61
C GLU A 47 -10.53 -4.67 10.88
N PRO A 48 -11.53 -5.54 11.15
CA PRO A 48 -12.85 -5.44 10.53
C PRO A 48 -13.63 -4.18 10.92
N THR A 49 -13.15 -3.48 11.96
CA THR A 49 -13.81 -2.34 12.61
C THR A 49 -13.54 -1.00 11.95
N ASN A 50 -12.74 -0.94 10.89
CA ASN A 50 -12.56 0.29 10.12
C ASN A 50 -13.13 0.22 8.68
N PRO A 51 -14.45 -0.05 8.52
CA PRO A 51 -15.05 -0.15 7.19
C PRO A 51 -15.32 1.22 6.54
N GLY A 52 -15.10 2.32 7.27
CA GLY A 52 -15.33 3.68 6.78
C GLY A 52 -16.75 3.89 6.26
N ALA A 53 -16.86 4.58 5.12
CA ALA A 53 -18.12 4.80 4.40
C ALA A 53 -18.81 3.50 3.97
N CYS A 54 -18.10 2.37 3.94
CA CYS A 54 -18.65 1.08 3.57
C CYS A 54 -19.24 0.28 4.75
N GLY A 55 -19.20 0.80 5.98
CA GLY A 55 -19.61 0.05 7.19
C GLY A 55 -21.06 -0.39 7.27
N SER A 56 -21.95 0.29 6.55
CA SER A 56 -23.37 -0.10 6.42
C SER A 56 -23.67 -0.83 5.11
N CYS A 57 -22.67 -1.05 4.25
CA CYS A 57 -22.85 -1.74 2.98
C CYS A 57 -23.04 -3.24 3.21
N GLY A 58 -24.16 -3.79 2.77
CA GLY A 58 -24.45 -5.22 2.87
C GLY A 58 -23.52 -6.14 2.04
N SER A 59 -22.53 -5.57 1.36
CA SER A 59 -21.51 -6.31 0.58
C SER A 59 -20.09 -6.07 1.09
N TYR A 60 -19.91 -5.45 2.26
CA TYR A 60 -18.58 -5.16 2.81
C TYR A 60 -17.72 -6.43 2.93
N ASP A 61 -18.28 -7.53 3.44
CA ASP A 61 -17.54 -8.81 3.60
C ASP A 61 -17.00 -9.37 2.28
N ALA A 62 -17.59 -8.98 1.14
CA ALA A 62 -17.17 -9.45 -0.18
C ALA A 62 -16.02 -8.62 -0.77
N CYS A 63 -15.94 -7.32 -0.46
CA CYS A 63 -14.97 -6.41 -1.08
C CYS A 63 -13.99 -5.74 -0.12
N GLY A 64 -14.26 -5.73 1.19
CA GLY A 64 -13.45 -5.08 2.21
C GLY A 64 -13.32 -3.56 2.04
N GLY A 65 -14.27 -2.92 1.35
CA GLY A 65 -14.18 -1.49 0.99
C GLY A 65 -13.37 -1.19 -0.27
N GLY A 66 -12.92 -2.23 -1.00
CA GLY A 66 -12.29 -2.12 -2.31
C GLY A 66 -10.78 -1.80 -2.29
N CYS A 67 -10.27 -1.35 -3.44
CA CYS A 67 -8.87 -1.11 -3.70
C CYS A 67 -8.37 0.18 -3.03
N MET A 68 -7.52 0.03 -2.02
CA MET A 68 -6.82 1.11 -1.34
C MET A 68 -5.92 1.93 -2.28
N ALA A 69 -5.30 1.29 -3.29
CA ALA A 69 -4.41 1.98 -4.23
C ALA A 69 -5.17 2.97 -5.12
N THR A 70 -6.35 2.58 -5.60
CA THR A 70 -7.20 3.45 -6.43
C THR A 70 -7.54 4.71 -5.65
N LYS A 71 -8.00 4.57 -4.39
CA LYS A 71 -8.31 5.71 -3.51
C LYS A 71 -7.10 6.63 -3.32
N PHE A 72 -5.94 6.05 -3.01
CA PHE A 72 -4.71 6.80 -2.80
C PHE A 72 -4.32 7.64 -4.02
N PHE A 73 -4.33 7.05 -5.23
CA PHE A 73 -3.92 7.77 -6.44
C PHE A 73 -4.98 8.72 -6.99
N THR A 74 -6.26 8.52 -6.68
CA THR A 74 -7.31 9.50 -7.01
C THR A 74 -7.37 10.65 -5.99
N GLY A 75 -6.78 10.45 -4.81
CA GLY A 75 -6.80 11.41 -3.70
C GLY A 75 -8.01 11.25 -2.78
N LEU A 76 -8.78 10.18 -2.92
CA LEU A 76 -9.82 9.82 -1.96
C LEU A 76 -9.19 9.32 -0.65
N PRO A 77 -9.82 9.61 0.51
CA PRO A 77 -9.37 9.06 1.77
C PRO A 77 -9.58 7.54 1.80
N LEU A 78 -8.78 6.81 2.60
CA LEU A 78 -8.79 5.34 2.57
C LEU A 78 -10.10 4.71 3.05
N ASP A 79 -10.84 5.45 3.88
CA ASP A 79 -12.15 5.11 4.41
C ASP A 79 -13.31 5.49 3.47
N ALA A 80 -13.06 6.16 2.33
CA ALA A 80 -14.05 6.37 1.29
C ALA A 80 -14.29 5.08 0.48
N PRO A 81 -15.41 4.97 -0.28
CA PRO A 81 -15.61 3.87 -1.21
C PRO A 81 -14.56 3.89 -2.34
N ASP A 82 -14.16 2.72 -2.81
CA ASP A 82 -13.33 2.59 -4.03
C ASP A 82 -14.08 3.18 -5.23
N PRO A 83 -13.46 4.04 -6.07
CA PRO A 83 -14.03 4.51 -7.34
C PRO A 83 -14.70 3.42 -8.18
N GLU A 84 -14.18 2.20 -8.15
CA GLU A 84 -14.74 1.04 -8.88
C GLU A 84 -15.82 0.27 -8.09
N CYS A 85 -16.40 0.89 -7.05
CA CYS A 85 -17.53 0.32 -6.32
C CYS A 85 -18.69 0.04 -7.29
N VAL A 86 -19.12 -1.23 -7.36
CA VAL A 86 -20.20 -1.69 -8.26
C VAL A 86 -21.55 -1.01 -8.02
N PHE A 87 -21.74 -0.36 -6.87
CA PHE A 87 -22.94 0.41 -6.55
C PHE A 87 -22.84 1.90 -6.91
N GLY A 88 -21.71 2.35 -7.47
CA GLY A 88 -21.50 3.74 -7.90
C GLY A 88 -21.15 4.73 -6.78
N HIS A 89 -21.01 4.27 -5.52
CA HIS A 89 -20.70 5.15 -4.39
C HIS A 89 -19.30 5.78 -4.51
N GLY A 90 -18.34 5.07 -5.10
CA GLY A 90 -16.99 5.58 -5.32
C GLY A 90 -16.91 6.63 -6.42
N GLU A 91 -17.60 6.40 -7.54
CA GLU A 91 -17.75 7.39 -8.61
C GLU A 91 -18.35 8.69 -8.06
N THR A 92 -19.41 8.57 -7.24
CA THR A 92 -20.05 9.72 -6.59
C THR A 92 -19.06 10.48 -5.69
N ALA A 93 -18.35 9.76 -4.82
CA ALA A 93 -17.36 10.38 -3.92
C ALA A 93 -16.21 11.05 -4.67
N LEU A 94 -15.75 10.45 -5.77
CA LEU A 94 -14.70 11.03 -6.61
C LEU A 94 -15.19 12.31 -7.31
N ALA A 95 -16.40 12.30 -7.86
CA ALA A 95 -16.99 13.47 -8.49
C ALA A 95 -17.17 14.63 -7.50
N GLU A 96 -17.60 14.33 -6.27
CA GLU A 96 -17.70 15.33 -5.19
C GLU A 96 -16.33 15.90 -4.83
N LEU A 97 -15.30 15.07 -4.70
CA LEU A 97 -13.94 15.52 -4.45
C LEU A 97 -13.44 16.45 -5.56
N GLU A 98 -13.66 16.08 -6.83
CA GLU A 98 -13.26 16.89 -7.99
C GLU A 98 -14.02 18.23 -8.05
N ALA A 99 -15.33 18.21 -7.76
CA ALA A 99 -16.15 19.42 -7.68
C ALA A 99 -15.68 20.38 -6.58
N ASN A 100 -15.08 19.85 -5.51
CA ASN A 100 -14.53 20.61 -4.39
C ASN A 100 -13.06 21.02 -4.57
N GLY A 101 -12.56 21.02 -5.81
CA GLY A 101 -11.20 21.46 -6.15
C GLY A 101 -10.16 20.33 -6.18
N GLY A 102 -10.59 19.08 -6.02
CA GLY A 102 -9.74 17.89 -6.08
C GLY A 102 -8.83 17.71 -4.87
N ALA A 103 -7.99 16.68 -4.93
CA ALA A 103 -6.93 16.42 -3.97
C ALA A 103 -5.56 16.36 -4.65
N ILE A 104 -4.50 16.61 -3.88
CA ILE A 104 -3.14 16.34 -4.30
C ILE A 104 -3.01 14.83 -4.50
N ARG A 105 -2.74 14.41 -5.74
CA ARG A 105 -2.52 13.00 -6.07
C ARG A 105 -1.06 12.64 -5.73
N PRO A 106 -0.84 11.77 -4.74
CA PRO A 106 0.51 11.37 -4.36
C PRO A 106 1.20 10.58 -5.47
N SER A 107 2.52 10.72 -5.57
CA SER A 107 3.36 9.86 -6.41
C SER A 107 3.87 8.67 -5.58
N VAL A 108 4.37 7.64 -6.27
CA VAL A 108 5.24 6.66 -5.61
C VAL A 108 6.46 7.38 -5.02
N SER A 109 6.87 7.01 -3.80
CA SER A 109 7.96 7.72 -3.08
C SER A 109 9.34 7.22 -3.50
N VAL A 110 9.47 5.94 -3.88
CA VAL A 110 10.79 5.32 -4.12
C VAL A 110 10.81 4.39 -5.34
N ASP A 111 11.85 4.54 -6.18
CA ASP A 111 12.16 3.65 -7.32
C ASP A 111 13.40 2.80 -7.01
N HIS A 112 13.16 1.57 -6.53
CA HIS A 112 14.20 0.55 -6.30
C HIS A 112 14.40 -0.40 -7.50
N SER A 113 13.86 -0.08 -8.68
CA SER A 113 14.02 -0.92 -9.87
C SER A 113 15.42 -0.83 -10.49
N LYS A 114 16.12 0.28 -10.21
CA LYS A 114 17.44 0.54 -10.80
C LYS A 114 18.54 -0.01 -9.89
N PRO A 115 19.54 -0.71 -10.44
CA PRO A 115 20.72 -1.11 -9.68
C PRO A 115 21.39 0.13 -9.09
N VAL A 116 21.50 0.21 -7.77
CA VAL A 116 22.45 1.12 -7.13
C VAL A 116 23.84 0.64 -7.54
N GLY A 117 24.70 1.54 -8.04
CA GLY A 117 26.05 1.19 -8.47
C GLY A 117 26.88 0.67 -7.31
N VAL A 118 26.77 -0.62 -7.00
CA VAL A 118 27.65 -1.29 -6.03
C VAL A 118 29.02 -1.36 -6.69
N GLY A 119 29.93 -0.49 -6.27
CA GLY A 119 31.32 -0.53 -6.71
C GLY A 119 31.87 -1.93 -6.50
N LYS A 120 32.05 -2.70 -7.59
CA LYS A 120 32.56 -4.06 -7.54
C LYS A 120 34.02 -4.02 -7.06
N LYS A 121 34.27 -4.12 -5.75
CA LYS A 121 35.58 -4.57 -5.27
C LYS A 121 35.71 -6.02 -5.69
N ARG A 122 36.48 -6.25 -6.76
CA ARG A 122 36.87 -7.60 -7.18
C ARG A 122 37.66 -8.22 -6.03
N ILE A 123 37.08 -9.20 -5.35
CA ILE A 123 37.79 -10.01 -4.37
C ILE A 123 38.53 -11.09 -5.16
N PRO A 124 39.87 -11.11 -5.18
CA PRO A 124 40.60 -12.19 -5.81
C PRO A 124 40.35 -13.49 -5.04
N VAL A 125 39.84 -14.51 -5.73
CA VAL A 125 39.75 -15.87 -5.19
C VAL A 125 41.04 -16.59 -5.53
N SER A 126 41.88 -16.86 -4.54
CA SER A 126 43.01 -17.77 -4.69
C SER A 126 42.50 -19.20 -4.57
N ILE A 127 42.60 -19.96 -5.66
CA ILE A 127 42.38 -21.41 -5.65
C ILE A 127 43.74 -22.04 -5.32
N LEU A 128 43.83 -22.69 -4.16
CA LEU A 128 44.90 -23.63 -3.81
C LEU A 128 44.50 -25.04 -4.24
#